data_AF-A0A6A4UKX0-F1
#
_entry.id   AF-A0A6A4UKX0-F1
#
_cell.length_a   1.000
_cell.length_b   1.000
_cell.length_c   1.000
_cell.angle_alpha   90.00
_cell.angle_beta   90.00
_cell.angle_gamma   90.00
#
_symmetry.space_group_name_H-M   'P 1'
#
loop_
_entity.id
_entity.type
_entity.pdbx_description
1 polymer ?
#
loop_
_entity_poly.entity_id
_entity_poly.type
_entity_poly.pdbx_seq_one_letter_code
_entity_poly.pdbx_strand_id
1 'polypeptide(L)'
;MLKSLSIFSVVVLFVACSSTVRYQKVNYDTEQAEPDEIIFRKENDQNDYNKDVLETQTGIASYYADQYNGKPTYSGDIYDMNGLTAAHPSYRMGTIVRVTNLYNKKSVTIPINDRMPLHPERIIDVSYGAAKALDMAIAGIVDVRVEVLKWGEGKK
;
A
#
# COMPACT_ATOMS: atom_id res chain seq x y z
N MET A 1 -54.81 -40.50 -20.49
CA MET A 1 -55.20 -39.07 -20.58
C MET A 1 -54.78 -38.37 -19.30
N LEU A 2 -53.91 -37.35 -19.40
CA LEU A 2 -53.67 -36.22 -18.46
C LEU A 2 -53.26 -36.58 -16.99
N LYS A 3 -52.37 -35.90 -16.26
CA LYS A 3 -51.76 -34.56 -16.30
C LYS A 3 -50.67 -34.44 -15.21
N SER A 4 -49.79 -33.43 -15.38
CA SER A 4 -48.86 -32.75 -14.45
C SER A 4 -47.74 -33.58 -13.80
N LEU A 5 -46.45 -33.38 -14.10
CA LEU A 5 -45.60 -32.19 -13.95
C LEU A 5 -45.52 -31.69 -12.50
N SER A 6 -44.42 -32.01 -11.81
CA SER A 6 -43.80 -31.09 -10.87
C SER A 6 -42.29 -31.36 -10.78
N ILE A 7 -41.53 -30.31 -11.09
CA ILE A 7 -40.08 -30.24 -11.12
C ILE A 7 -39.62 -29.92 -9.69
N PHE A 8 -38.70 -30.69 -9.12
CA PHE A 8 -37.92 -30.26 -7.96
C PHE A 8 -36.44 -30.32 -8.31
N SER A 9 -35.95 -29.25 -8.93
CA SER A 9 -34.52 -29.00 -9.07
C SER A 9 -34.03 -28.44 -7.74
N VAL A 10 -33.43 -29.30 -6.92
CA VAL A 10 -32.74 -28.89 -5.70
C VAL A 10 -31.38 -28.33 -6.12
N VAL A 11 -31.33 -27.02 -6.30
CA VAL A 11 -30.08 -26.28 -6.53
C VAL A 11 -29.36 -26.17 -5.19
N VAL A 12 -28.34 -27.00 -4.99
CA VAL A 12 -27.42 -26.89 -3.84
C VAL A 12 -26.39 -25.82 -4.18
N LEU A 13 -26.60 -24.61 -3.66
CA LEU A 13 -25.64 -23.51 -3.71
C LEU A 13 -24.49 -23.81 -2.73
N PHE A 14 -23.34 -24.22 -3.28
CA PHE A 14 -22.08 -24.18 -2.55
C PHE A 14 -21.72 -22.71 -2.27
N VAL A 15 -21.91 -22.30 -1.01
CA VAL A 15 -21.44 -21.01 -0.51
C VAL A 15 -19.92 -21.06 -0.43
N ALA A 16 -19.26 -20.45 -1.42
CA ALA A 16 -17.86 -20.11 -1.32
C ALA A 16 -17.71 -18.98 -0.29
N CYS A 17 -17.18 -19.29 0.89
CA CYS A 17 -16.62 -18.26 1.76
C CYS A 17 -15.29 -17.79 1.16
N SER A 18 -15.35 -16.79 0.29
CA SER A 18 -14.18 -15.99 -0.05
C SER A 18 -14.06 -14.90 1.01
N SER A 19 -13.10 -15.06 1.93
CA SER A 19 -12.66 -13.97 2.80
C SER A 19 -11.86 -12.97 1.97
N THR A 20 -12.54 -12.21 1.10
CA THR A 20 -11.93 -11.03 0.51
C THR A 20 -11.87 -9.96 1.59
N VAL A 21 -10.67 -9.45 1.88
CA VAL A 21 -10.53 -8.21 2.65
C VAL A 21 -11.13 -7.12 1.78
N ARG A 22 -12.37 -6.76 2.10
CA ARG A 22 -13.13 -5.75 1.39
C ARG A 22 -12.54 -4.39 1.76
N TYR A 23 -11.52 -3.94 1.01
CA TYR A 23 -11.16 -2.52 1.00
C TYR A 23 -12.40 -1.76 0.50
N GLN A 24 -13.06 -1.06 1.42
CA GLN A 24 -14.31 -0.36 1.12
C GLN A 24 -14.00 0.82 0.21
N LYS A 25 -14.20 0.62 -1.10
CA LYS A 25 -14.32 1.72 -2.03
C LYS A 25 -15.55 2.53 -1.62
N VAL A 26 -15.35 3.74 -1.12
CA VAL A 26 -16.44 4.67 -0.81
C VAL A 26 -17.19 4.95 -2.11
N ASN A 27 -18.43 4.47 -2.20
CA ASN A 27 -19.36 4.87 -3.25
C ASN A 27 -19.83 6.27 -2.90
N TYR A 28 -19.45 7.26 -3.70
CA TYR A 28 -20.08 8.55 -3.70
C TYR A 28 -21.36 8.41 -4.52
N ASP A 29 -22.44 8.03 -3.85
CA ASP A 29 -23.78 8.17 -4.42
C ASP A 29 -23.98 9.67 -4.67
N THR A 30 -24.04 10.03 -5.94
CA THR A 30 -24.19 11.42 -6.37
C THR A 30 -25.65 11.78 -6.29
N GLU A 31 -26.12 12.20 -5.12
CA GLU A 31 -27.35 12.97 -5.01
C GLU A 31 -27.22 13.91 -3.80
N GLN A 32 -27.05 15.20 -4.10
CA GLN A 32 -26.87 16.32 -3.18
C GLN A 32 -25.57 16.35 -2.35
N ALA A 33 -24.44 16.58 -3.03
CA ALA A 33 -23.33 17.31 -2.41
C ALA A 33 -23.17 18.64 -3.16
N GLU A 34 -23.31 19.74 -2.41
CA GLU A 34 -23.12 21.11 -2.88
C GLU A 34 -21.71 21.27 -3.51
N PRO A 35 -21.55 21.93 -4.67
CA PRO A 35 -20.29 21.98 -5.43
C PRO A 35 -19.08 22.56 -4.68
N ASP A 36 -19.33 23.31 -3.61
CA ASP A 36 -18.34 24.16 -2.96
C ASP A 36 -17.42 23.38 -1.99
N GLU A 37 -17.86 22.21 -1.49
CA GLU A 37 -17.07 21.40 -0.53
C GLU A 37 -16.05 20.48 -1.25
N ILE A 38 -16.33 20.08 -2.50
CA ILE A 38 -15.47 19.17 -3.27
C ILE A 38 -14.17 19.85 -3.70
N ILE A 39 -14.20 21.17 -3.96
CA ILE A 39 -13.02 21.94 -4.38
C ILE A 39 -12.05 22.13 -3.18
N PHE A 40 -12.57 22.30 -1.96
CA PHE A 40 -11.75 22.50 -0.76
C PHE A 40 -10.99 21.26 -0.29
N ARG A 41 -11.53 20.06 -0.51
CA ARG A 41 -10.92 18.82 -0.02
C ARG A 41 -9.72 18.37 -0.87
N LYS A 42 -9.70 18.74 -2.16
CA LYS A 42 -8.66 18.29 -3.11
C LYS A 42 -7.34 19.06 -3.00
N GLU A 43 -7.36 20.32 -2.58
CA GLU A 43 -6.13 21.12 -2.33
C GLU A 43 -5.46 20.80 -0.98
N ASN A 44 -6.23 20.33 0.00
CA ASN A 44 -5.70 20.07 1.35
C ASN A 44 -4.91 18.75 1.47
N ASP A 45 -5.20 17.72 0.67
CA ASP A 45 -4.47 16.43 0.74
C ASP A 45 -3.01 16.53 0.25
N GLN A 46 -2.71 17.41 -0.72
CA GLN A 46 -1.32 17.66 -1.14
C GLN A 46 -0.57 18.56 -0.14
N ASN A 47 -1.29 19.43 0.57
CA ASN A 47 -0.73 20.34 1.56
C ASN A 47 -0.40 19.66 2.90
N ASP A 48 -1.14 18.62 3.29
CA ASP A 48 -0.92 17.86 4.53
C ASP A 48 0.45 17.15 4.54
N TYR A 49 0.89 16.74 3.36
CA TYR A 49 2.19 16.11 3.13
C TYR A 49 3.38 17.08 3.21
N ASN A 50 3.16 18.39 3.11
CA ASN A 50 4.23 19.38 3.16
C ASN A 50 4.45 19.97 4.56
N LYS A 51 3.69 19.54 5.58
CA LYS A 51 3.59 20.34 6.80
C LYS A 51 4.64 20.07 7.88
N ASP A 52 5.18 18.85 8.07
CA ASP A 52 6.31 18.65 8.99
C ASP A 52 7.05 17.34 8.65
N VAL A 53 8.22 17.44 7.98
CA VAL A 53 9.11 16.28 7.82
C VAL A 53 9.85 16.04 9.13
N LEU A 54 9.59 14.90 9.77
CA LEU A 54 10.11 14.57 11.09
C LEU A 54 11.56 14.08 11.04
N GLU A 55 11.91 13.37 9.97
CA GLU A 55 13.25 12.86 9.70
C GLU A 55 13.45 12.73 8.19
N THR A 56 14.68 12.91 7.72
CA THR A 56 15.05 12.69 6.33
C THR A 56 16.30 11.83 6.25
N GLN A 57 16.25 10.80 5.43
CA GLN A 57 17.39 9.96 5.09
C GLN A 57 17.52 9.87 3.57
N THR A 58 18.75 9.86 3.08
CA THR A 58 19.05 9.60 1.65
C THR A 58 19.92 8.36 1.55
N GLY A 59 19.67 7.52 0.55
CA GLY A 59 20.39 6.27 0.34
C GLY A 59 19.76 5.42 -0.75
N ILE A 60 20.17 4.16 -0.84
CA ILE A 60 19.71 3.26 -1.89
C ILE A 60 18.41 2.57 -1.45
N ALA A 61 17.43 2.53 -2.34
CA ALA A 61 16.28 1.65 -2.25
C ALA A 61 16.45 0.41 -3.13
N SER A 62 15.86 -0.71 -2.71
CA SER A 62 15.51 -1.83 -3.59
C SER A 62 14.03 -2.18 -3.46
N TYR A 63 13.59 -3.27 -4.08
CA TYR A 63 12.27 -3.83 -3.85
C TYR A 63 12.33 -5.34 -3.63
N TYR A 64 11.35 -5.85 -2.88
CA TYR A 64 11.29 -7.26 -2.50
C TYR A 64 11.05 -8.21 -3.66
N ALA A 65 11.76 -9.34 -3.66
CA ALA A 65 11.59 -10.42 -4.63
C ALA A 65 10.20 -11.10 -4.51
N ASP A 66 9.70 -11.58 -5.65
CA ASP A 66 8.35 -12.17 -5.78
C ASP A 66 8.10 -13.36 -4.85
N GLN A 67 9.16 -14.07 -4.44
CA GLN A 67 9.09 -15.22 -3.52
C GLN A 67 8.53 -14.89 -2.13
N TYR A 68 8.48 -13.60 -1.76
CA TYR A 68 7.89 -13.17 -0.49
C TYR A 68 6.37 -13.02 -0.58
N ASN A 69 5.79 -12.92 -1.77
CA ASN A 69 4.36 -12.67 -1.94
C ASN A 69 3.51 -13.74 -1.26
N GLY A 70 2.46 -13.30 -0.55
CA GLY A 70 1.59 -14.17 0.23
C GLY A 70 2.16 -14.63 1.57
N LYS A 71 3.38 -14.21 1.95
CA LYS A 71 3.96 -14.51 3.27
C LYS A 71 3.66 -13.41 4.28
N PRO A 72 3.59 -13.72 5.58
CA PRO A 72 3.43 -12.69 6.60
C PRO A 72 4.66 -11.78 6.66
N THR A 73 4.41 -10.48 6.76
CA THR A 73 5.40 -9.44 7.09
C THR A 73 5.69 -9.43 8.59
N TYR A 74 6.68 -8.65 9.04
CA TYR A 74 6.97 -8.46 10.45
C TYR A 74 5.78 -7.91 11.24
N SER A 75 4.95 -7.03 10.65
CA SER A 75 3.72 -6.54 11.29
C SER A 75 2.64 -7.62 11.47
N GLY A 76 2.71 -8.71 10.70
CA GLY A 76 1.74 -9.81 10.69
C GLY A 76 0.82 -9.80 9.47
N ASP A 77 0.74 -8.69 8.74
CA ASP A 77 -0.04 -8.60 7.51
C ASP A 77 0.57 -9.48 6.41
N ILE A 78 -0.29 -10.07 5.57
CA ILE A 78 0.17 -10.81 4.39
C ILE A 78 0.71 -9.84 3.35
N TYR A 79 1.95 -10.07 2.93
CA TYR A 79 2.59 -9.27 1.89
C TYR A 79 1.90 -9.46 0.54
N ASP A 80 1.36 -8.37 -0.01
CA ASP A 80 0.92 -8.26 -1.39
C ASP A 80 1.99 -7.51 -2.18
N MET A 81 2.65 -8.20 -3.12
CA MET A 81 3.68 -7.60 -3.96
C MET A 81 3.19 -6.40 -4.76
N ASN A 82 1.90 -6.36 -5.12
CA ASN A 82 1.32 -5.26 -5.90
C ASN A 82 0.77 -4.13 -5.02
N GLY A 83 0.74 -4.33 -3.70
CA GLY A 83 0.37 -3.31 -2.72
C GLY A 83 1.41 -2.20 -2.58
N LEU A 84 1.14 -1.26 -1.67
CA LEU A 84 2.02 -0.13 -1.37
C LEU A 84 2.51 -0.23 0.08
N THR A 85 3.65 -0.87 0.26
CA THR A 85 4.29 -1.06 1.56
C THR A 85 5.81 -1.00 1.43
N ALA A 86 6.50 -0.90 2.55
CA ALA A 86 7.95 -1.00 2.61
C ALA A 86 8.42 -1.63 3.93
N ALA A 87 9.68 -2.01 3.94
CA ALA A 87 10.40 -2.30 5.16
C ALA A 87 11.54 -1.34 5.39
N HIS A 88 11.83 -1.18 6.68
CA HIS A 88 12.97 -0.41 7.14
C HIS A 88 13.71 -1.21 8.22
N PRO A 89 15.04 -1.08 8.34
CA PRO A 89 15.79 -1.81 9.37
C PRO A 89 15.39 -1.47 10.81
N SER A 90 14.91 -0.24 11.07
CA SER A 90 14.75 0.26 12.45
C SER A 90 13.52 1.13 12.72
N TYR A 91 12.75 1.52 11.71
CA TYR A 91 11.58 2.40 11.92
C TYR A 91 10.42 1.61 12.50
N ARG A 92 9.67 2.21 13.42
CA ARG A 92 8.51 1.57 14.06
C ARG A 92 7.49 1.13 13.01
N MET A 93 6.83 -0.02 13.23
CA MET A 93 5.73 -0.43 12.34
C MET A 93 4.61 0.61 12.31
N GLY A 94 4.04 0.83 11.13
CA GLY A 94 3.06 1.88 10.87
C GLY A 94 3.65 3.27 10.65
N THR A 95 4.99 3.43 10.62
CA THR A 95 5.63 4.70 10.23
C THR A 95 5.24 5.02 8.80
N ILE A 96 4.75 6.23 8.55
CA ILE A 96 4.41 6.70 7.21
C ILE A 96 5.58 7.49 6.66
N VAL A 97 6.08 7.05 5.50
CA VAL A 97 7.19 7.70 4.82
C VAL A 97 6.81 8.13 3.42
N ARG A 98 7.37 9.24 2.96
CA ARG A 98 7.45 9.55 1.53
C ARG A 98 8.79 9.07 1.01
N VAL A 99 8.74 8.19 0.03
CA VAL A 99 9.93 7.77 -0.72
C VAL A 99 9.94 8.55 -2.02
N THR A 100 11.05 9.22 -2.33
CA THR A 100 11.23 9.97 -3.57
C THR A 100 12.43 9.39 -4.33
N ASN A 101 12.20 8.92 -5.55
CA ASN A 101 13.27 8.54 -6.47
C ASN A 101 14.02 9.80 -6.92
N LEU A 102 15.31 9.89 -6.62
CA LEU A 102 16.08 11.10 -6.85
C LEU A 102 16.39 11.36 -8.32
N TYR A 103 16.34 10.33 -9.16
CA TYR A 103 16.58 10.44 -10.60
C TYR A 103 15.40 11.11 -11.32
N ASN A 104 14.18 10.62 -11.09
CA ASN A 104 12.98 11.07 -11.83
C ASN A 104 12.02 11.95 -11.01
N LYS A 105 12.32 12.18 -9.73
CA LYS A 105 11.52 12.96 -8.76
C LYS A 105 10.11 12.40 -8.47
N LYS A 106 9.78 11.20 -8.95
CA LYS A 106 8.53 10.52 -8.58
C LYS A 106 8.61 10.12 -7.12
N SER A 107 7.48 10.24 -6.42
CA SER A 107 7.38 9.90 -5.02
C SER A 107 6.13 9.09 -4.70
N VAL A 108 6.21 8.28 -3.66
CA VAL A 108 5.07 7.54 -3.12
C VAL A 108 5.08 7.62 -1.59
N THR A 109 3.90 7.84 -1.00
CA THR A 109 3.73 7.76 0.45
C THR A 109 3.28 6.35 0.82
N ILE A 110 4.04 5.68 1.68
CA ILE A 110 3.84 4.27 2.04
C ILE A 110 4.08 4.01 3.53
N PRO A 111 3.36 3.07 4.15
CA PRO A 111 3.64 2.61 5.50
C PRO A 111 4.84 1.66 5.54
N ILE A 112 5.61 1.70 6.63
CA ILE A 112 6.56 0.66 7.00
C ILE A 112 5.81 -0.43 7.75
N ASN A 113 5.72 -1.64 7.18
CA ASN A 113 5.04 -2.78 7.80
C ASN A 113 5.92 -4.04 7.90
N ASP A 114 7.17 -3.95 7.46
CA ASP A 114 8.09 -5.08 7.48
C ASP A 114 9.52 -4.69 7.90
N ARG A 115 10.39 -5.70 8.03
CA ARG A 115 11.80 -5.58 8.37
C ARG A 115 12.68 -6.13 7.26
N MET A 116 13.65 -5.34 6.82
CA MET A 116 14.73 -5.82 5.96
C MET A 116 15.96 -6.17 6.80
N PRO A 117 16.80 -7.11 6.35
CA PRO A 117 18.12 -7.32 6.94
C PRO A 117 18.94 -6.03 6.91
N LEU A 118 19.84 -5.86 7.89
CA LEU A 118 20.76 -4.73 7.89
C LEU A 118 21.77 -4.89 6.74
N HIS A 119 21.58 -4.07 5.72
CA HIS A 119 22.49 -3.92 4.59
C HIS A 119 23.10 -2.52 4.66
N PRO A 120 24.43 -2.37 4.80
CA PRO A 120 25.05 -1.04 4.91
C PRO A 120 24.81 -0.17 3.67
N GLU A 121 24.50 -0.79 2.52
CA GLU A 121 24.29 -0.12 1.25
C GLU A 121 22.84 0.30 0.99
N ARG A 122 21.83 -0.35 1.60
CA ARG A 122 20.40 -0.07 1.35
C ARG A 122 19.68 0.40 2.60
N ILE A 123 18.86 1.44 2.45
CA ILE A 123 18.11 2.04 3.57
C ILE A 123 16.65 1.59 3.61
N ILE A 124 16.09 1.16 2.48
CA ILE A 124 14.68 0.79 2.38
C ILE A 124 14.47 -0.25 1.27
N ASP A 125 13.60 -1.22 1.54
CA ASP A 125 13.11 -2.16 0.53
C ASP A 125 11.60 -1.90 0.37
N VAL A 126 11.16 -1.53 -0.83
CA VAL A 126 9.74 -1.24 -1.12
C VAL A 126 9.04 -2.46 -1.75
N SER A 127 7.71 -2.47 -1.76
CA SER A 127 6.94 -3.46 -2.53
C SER A 127 7.16 -3.29 -4.04
N TYR A 128 6.90 -4.34 -4.83
CA TYR A 128 6.96 -4.24 -6.29
C TYR A 128 5.95 -3.21 -6.84
N GLY A 129 4.77 -3.09 -6.22
CA GLY A 129 3.78 -2.06 -6.50
C GLY A 129 4.35 -0.65 -6.32
N ALA A 130 5.03 -0.39 -5.21
CA ALA A 130 5.69 0.88 -4.94
C ALA A 130 6.88 1.13 -5.89
N ALA A 131 7.65 0.09 -6.25
CA ALA A 131 8.72 0.19 -7.22
C ALA A 131 8.22 0.61 -8.61
N LYS A 132 7.05 0.13 -9.03
CA LYS A 132 6.38 0.59 -10.26
C LYS A 132 5.96 2.06 -10.15
N ALA A 133 5.38 2.48 -9.04
CA ALA A 133 4.97 3.87 -8.81
C ALA A 133 6.17 4.84 -8.82
N LEU A 134 7.31 4.41 -8.28
CA LEU A 134 8.58 5.13 -8.28
C LEU A 134 9.35 5.03 -9.61
N ASP A 135 8.86 4.21 -10.55
CA ASP A 135 9.49 3.94 -11.83
C ASP A 135 10.95 3.47 -11.67
N MET A 136 11.13 2.51 -10.75
CA MET A 136 12.41 1.86 -10.44
C MET A 136 12.38 0.35 -10.66
N ALA A 137 11.24 -0.23 -11.04
CA ALA A 137 11.09 -1.68 -11.21
C ALA A 137 12.08 -2.29 -12.21
N ILE A 138 12.42 -1.57 -13.29
CA ILE A 138 13.41 -2.03 -14.28
C ILE A 138 14.83 -1.87 -13.75
N ALA A 139 15.12 -0.78 -13.03
CA ALA A 139 16.45 -0.51 -12.49
C ALA A 139 16.82 -1.44 -11.32
N GLY A 140 15.83 -1.96 -10.58
CA GLY A 140 16.05 -2.80 -9.40
C GLY A 140 16.40 -1.99 -8.15
N ILE A 141 17.41 -1.14 -8.28
CA ILE A 141 17.94 -0.28 -7.23
C ILE A 141 18.06 1.16 -7.72
N VAL A 142 17.74 2.13 -6.86
CA VAL A 142 17.88 3.56 -7.17
C VAL A 142 18.21 4.37 -5.91
N ASP A 143 18.82 5.54 -6.10
CA ASP A 143 18.97 6.52 -5.02
C ASP A 143 17.61 7.15 -4.69
N VAL A 144 17.27 7.14 -3.41
CA VAL A 144 16.04 7.71 -2.89
C VAL A 144 16.30 8.67 -1.73
N ARG A 145 15.34 9.58 -1.54
CA ARG A 145 15.15 10.29 -0.29
C ARG A 145 13.90 9.73 0.40
N VAL A 146 14.05 9.35 1.66
CA VAL A 146 12.99 8.87 2.55
C VAL A 146 12.71 9.96 3.58
N GLU A 147 11.49 10.46 3.58
CA GLU A 147 11.02 11.50 4.52
C GLU A 147 9.97 10.88 5.44
N VAL A 148 10.22 10.92 6.75
CA VAL A 148 9.24 10.46 7.74
C VAL A 148 8.20 11.55 7.94
N LEU A 149 6.94 11.20 7.67
CA LEU A 149 5.80 12.09 7.77
C LEU A 149 5.04 11.87 9.09
N LYS A 150 5.06 10.63 9.58
CA LYS A 150 4.46 10.25 10.86
C LYS A 150 5.17 9.02 11.42
N TRP A 151 5.62 9.09 12.67
CA TRP A 151 6.14 7.92 13.37
C TRP A 151 5.03 6.91 13.65
N GLY A 152 5.34 5.64 13.40
CA GLY A 152 4.46 4.53 13.75
C GLY A 152 4.48 4.25 15.25
N GLU A 153 3.41 3.63 15.75
CA GLU A 153 3.26 3.24 17.15
C GLU A 153 3.51 1.74 17.37
N GLY A 154 3.69 0.98 16.28
CA GLY A 154 3.93 -0.44 16.37
C GLY A 154 5.34 -0.79 16.87
N LYS A 155 5.57 -2.09 17.05
CA LYS A 155 6.86 -2.64 17.50
C LYS A 155 8.03 -2.14 16.64
N LYS A 156 9.17 -1.94 17.31
CA LYS A 156 10.47 -1.77 16.65
C LYS A 156 11.04 -3.14 16.33
#